data_AF-A0A9Q9ZXA7-F1
#
_entry.id   AF-A0A9Q9ZXA7-F1
#
_cell.length_a   1.000
_cell.length_b   1.000
_cell.length_c   1.000
_cell.angle_alpha   90.00
_cell.angle_beta   90.00
_cell.angle_gamma   90.00
#
_symmetry.space_group_name_H-M   'P 1'
#
loop_
_entity.id
_entity.type
_entity.pdbx_description
1 polymer ?
#
loop_
_entity_poly.entity_id
_entity_poly.type
_entity_poly.pdbx_seq_one_letter_code
_entity_poly.pdbx_strand_id
1 'polypeptide(L)'
;MLANCHFDSVANSPGASDDAVGCSVMLEVLHSLANLSTPLKHGVIFLFNGAEETILQASHGFITQHPWARQVRAFVNLEAAGVGGKELVFQTGDNILSVLKHLVMSDELADSSQYRHGNMVFFDLLGLTMLVYPAHVGTVINYIVAVAAVIYLSGKCLLTSCAGCVSGRHVICAAGRYMRDLVCVVCVLVLSWIFSLVTLLFVAWLVTLMGRSMFWYSHIHAAVFLYGSAAVCILLLIHTLVKNRCYRCVCVVQRAGRVDLAELFFDGSLLLWCFVLFFFTHRGWCSAYVPMMMVLFPLISKLLLTKLFRARGASLQYSVLYLMGLVVPYVYIMFLIRVIFEVFTPILGRSKDEIPPDIIMASLVTVATVILSSYIIHFIYLSRGTKRVLAVLGSVFMLMFVLVSCGLFFPYSADPSSPRPKRVFVQHITRSFHTLNGSLQSSDSGLCINDLDYTGMQHITPHIPQINDSISTHCQDWLPYYGYTRKSWYLPAPEVSPKAPLEVQLLSRQETQWGTVKMSFEVKGPSHMSLYLHPHAGASLSSWSFNDWNFVFYTHGLDAPVWRFWIEILPLKSSNVSPDEGLVSLAITAHYLSGSDGRSETLESFLKRFPAWVFSSSWISTYHMYTY
;
A
#
# COMPACT_ATOMS: atom_id res chain seq x y z
N MET A 1 -6.27 -17.97 23.62
CA MET A 1 -6.26 -17.42 22.23
C MET A 1 -6.90 -16.04 22.24
N LEU A 2 -6.44 -15.12 21.39
CA LEU A 2 -7.04 -13.80 21.19
C LEU A 2 -7.71 -13.73 19.80
N ALA A 3 -9.01 -13.42 19.76
CA ALA A 3 -9.72 -13.00 18.57
C ALA A 3 -9.98 -11.49 18.68
N ASN A 4 -9.61 -10.73 17.67
CA ASN A 4 -9.66 -9.27 17.67
C ASN A 4 -10.36 -8.75 16.42
N CYS A 5 -11.15 -7.70 16.60
CA CYS A 5 -11.74 -6.89 15.54
C CYS A 5 -11.94 -5.48 16.11
N HIS A 6 -12.04 -4.45 15.28
CA HIS A 6 -12.37 -3.11 15.78
C HIS A 6 -13.84 -2.79 15.57
N PHE A 7 -14.44 -2.05 16.49
CA PHE A 7 -15.86 -1.68 16.41
C PHE A 7 -16.07 -0.21 16.02
N ASP A 8 -15.03 0.62 16.09
CA ASP A 8 -15.10 1.99 15.59
C ASP A 8 -14.99 2.04 14.07
N SER A 9 -15.44 3.16 13.48
CA SER A 9 -15.37 3.40 12.04
C SER A 9 -14.98 4.85 11.77
N VAL A 10 -14.41 5.15 10.61
CA VAL A 10 -14.19 6.55 10.21
C VAL A 10 -15.47 7.40 10.25
N ALA A 11 -15.29 8.71 10.42
CA ALA A 11 -16.38 9.69 10.42
C ALA A 11 -17.33 9.51 9.20
N ASN A 12 -18.64 9.51 9.48
CA ASN A 12 -19.74 9.31 8.52
C ASN A 12 -19.74 7.99 7.73
N SER A 13 -18.85 7.06 8.05
CA SER A 13 -18.96 5.70 7.53
C SER A 13 -19.92 4.90 8.41
N PRO A 14 -20.81 4.07 7.84
CA PRO A 14 -21.54 3.08 8.63
C PRO A 14 -20.63 1.93 9.11
N GLY A 15 -19.35 1.90 8.70
CA GLY A 15 -18.38 0.88 9.11
C GLY A 15 -18.73 -0.52 8.64
N ALA A 16 -19.63 -0.66 7.65
CA ALA A 16 -20.23 -1.95 7.31
C ALA A 16 -19.16 -3.01 6.99
N SER A 17 -18.25 -2.70 6.06
CA SER A 17 -17.12 -3.59 5.73
C SER A 17 -16.03 -3.55 6.80
N ASP A 18 -15.75 -2.36 7.31
CA ASP A 18 -14.56 -1.95 8.06
C ASP A 18 -15.04 -1.27 9.36
N ASP A 19 -15.28 -2.01 10.44
CA ASP A 19 -15.15 -3.48 10.58
C ASP A 19 -16.38 -4.14 11.24
N ALA A 20 -17.58 -3.67 10.88
CA ALA A 20 -18.82 -4.25 11.39
C ALA A 20 -19.05 -5.70 10.93
N VAL A 21 -18.56 -6.11 9.75
CA VAL A 21 -18.54 -7.52 9.34
C VAL A 21 -17.68 -8.34 10.30
N GLY A 22 -16.44 -7.92 10.60
CA GLY A 22 -15.57 -8.59 11.56
C GLY A 22 -16.21 -8.70 12.94
N CYS A 23 -16.81 -7.62 13.43
CA CYS A 23 -17.60 -7.62 14.67
C CYS A 23 -18.74 -8.64 14.64
N SER A 24 -19.52 -8.69 13.56
CA SER A 24 -20.67 -9.59 13.42
C SER A 24 -20.24 -11.06 13.39
N VAL A 25 -19.17 -11.37 12.64
CA VAL A 25 -18.57 -12.71 12.60
C VAL A 25 -18.06 -13.10 13.98
N MET A 26 -17.40 -12.18 14.70
CA MET A 26 -16.86 -12.46 16.03
C MET A 26 -17.97 -12.72 17.06
N LEU A 27 -19.09 -12.00 16.98
CA LEU A 27 -20.28 -12.25 17.81
C LEU A 27 -20.92 -13.61 17.51
N GLU A 28 -21.05 -13.99 16.24
CA GLU A 28 -21.57 -15.31 15.85
C GLU A 28 -20.65 -16.45 16.30
N VAL A 29 -19.33 -16.26 16.19
CA VAL A 29 -18.35 -17.22 16.74
C VAL A 29 -18.51 -17.35 18.25
N LEU A 30 -18.61 -16.23 18.98
CA LEU A 30 -18.83 -16.24 20.43
C LEU A 30 -20.11 -17.00 20.78
N HIS A 31 -21.22 -16.72 20.09
CA HIS A 31 -22.49 -17.43 20.25
C HIS A 31 -22.35 -18.94 20.01
N SER A 32 -21.73 -19.30 18.88
CA SER A 32 -21.47 -20.69 18.50
C SER A 32 -20.59 -21.44 19.51
N LEU A 33 -19.52 -20.81 20.02
CA LEU A 33 -18.64 -21.42 21.02
C LEU A 33 -19.31 -21.55 22.39
N ALA A 34 -20.12 -20.58 22.79
CA ALA A 34 -20.85 -20.61 24.07
C ALA A 34 -21.92 -21.72 24.11
N ASN A 35 -22.49 -22.07 22.94
CA ASN A 35 -23.50 -23.12 22.81
C ASN A 35 -22.92 -24.53 22.54
N LEU A 36 -21.60 -24.69 22.59
CA LEU A 36 -21.01 -26.03 22.46
C LEU A 36 -21.37 -26.89 23.67
N SER A 37 -21.79 -28.13 23.40
CA SER A 37 -22.05 -29.13 24.44
C SER A 37 -20.77 -29.61 25.15
N THR A 38 -19.61 -29.40 24.53
CA THR A 38 -18.30 -29.76 25.07
C THR A 38 -17.56 -28.53 25.56
N PRO A 39 -16.97 -28.55 26.78
CA PRO A 39 -16.19 -27.43 27.28
C PRO A 39 -14.94 -27.17 26.44
N LEU A 40 -14.57 -25.90 26.28
CA LEU A 40 -13.35 -25.49 25.59
C LEU A 40 -12.11 -25.93 26.39
N LYS A 41 -11.11 -26.49 25.71
CA LYS A 41 -9.83 -26.83 26.35
C LYS A 41 -9.01 -25.60 26.72
N HIS A 42 -9.11 -24.54 25.92
CA HIS A 42 -8.37 -23.29 26.11
C HIS A 42 -9.32 -22.08 26.17
N GLY A 43 -8.92 -21.07 26.93
CA GLY A 43 -9.66 -19.80 26.99
C GLY A 43 -9.53 -19.00 25.70
N VAL A 44 -10.63 -18.36 25.31
CA VAL A 44 -10.69 -17.40 24.20
C VAL A 44 -10.95 -16.01 24.76
N ILE A 45 -10.15 -15.04 24.36
CA ILE A 45 -10.36 -13.63 24.62
C ILE A 45 -10.94 -13.03 23.34
N PHE A 46 -12.15 -12.49 23.43
CA PHE A 46 -12.77 -11.71 22.36
C PHE A 46 -12.52 -10.23 22.65
N LEU A 47 -11.72 -9.59 21.82
CA LEU A 47 -11.34 -8.19 21.96
C LEU A 47 -12.01 -7.36 20.85
N PHE A 48 -13.14 -6.76 21.20
CA PHE A 48 -13.76 -5.69 20.40
C PHE A 48 -13.04 -4.39 20.78
N ASN A 49 -12.04 -4.00 20.01
CA ASN A 49 -11.26 -2.81 20.32
C ASN A 49 -11.87 -1.56 19.64
N GLY A 50 -11.62 -0.39 20.22
CA GLY A 50 -12.02 0.89 19.64
C GLY A 50 -10.82 1.78 19.34
N ALA A 51 -11.06 2.90 18.65
CA ALA A 51 -10.00 3.81 18.21
C ALA A 51 -8.91 3.12 17.36
N GLU A 52 -9.30 2.13 16.54
CA GLU A 52 -8.46 1.56 15.49
C GLU A 52 -8.19 2.62 14.42
N GLU A 53 -9.25 3.31 13.99
CA GLU A 53 -9.27 4.28 12.90
C GLU A 53 -8.45 5.54 13.23
N THR A 54 -8.08 5.64 14.50
CA THR A 54 -7.19 6.65 15.09
C THR A 54 -5.86 6.06 15.56
N ILE A 55 -5.34 5.11 14.77
CA ILE A 55 -4.02 4.48 14.89
C ILE A 55 -3.97 3.47 16.05
N LEU A 56 -4.85 2.47 16.01
CA LEU A 56 -4.74 1.23 16.79
C LEU A 56 -4.65 1.44 18.32
N GLN A 57 -5.29 2.48 18.86
CA GLN A 57 -4.98 2.93 20.22
C GLN A 57 -5.40 1.92 21.29
N ALA A 58 -6.61 1.37 21.21
CA ALA A 58 -7.05 0.41 22.22
C ALA A 58 -6.35 -0.95 22.11
N SER A 59 -6.02 -1.40 20.89
CA SER A 59 -5.24 -2.64 20.71
C SER A 59 -3.81 -2.48 21.22
N HIS A 60 -3.19 -1.29 21.04
CA HIS A 60 -1.92 -0.93 21.67
C HIS A 60 -2.03 -0.91 23.20
N GLY A 61 -3.10 -0.32 23.75
CA GLY A 61 -3.37 -0.33 25.19
C GLY A 61 -3.49 -1.76 25.74
N PHE A 62 -4.23 -2.63 25.06
CA PHE A 62 -4.37 -4.04 25.46
C PHE A 62 -3.02 -4.75 25.51
N ILE A 63 -2.22 -4.68 24.45
CA ILE A 63 -0.97 -5.45 24.38
C ILE A 63 0.10 -4.94 25.35
N THR A 64 0.10 -3.64 25.66
CA THR A 64 1.12 -3.02 26.53
C THR A 64 0.75 -3.03 28.01
N GLN A 65 -0.54 -2.89 28.35
CA GLN A 65 -0.98 -2.65 29.73
C GLN A 65 -1.82 -3.79 30.31
N HIS A 66 -2.56 -4.55 29.50
CA HIS A 66 -3.53 -5.51 30.02
C HIS A 66 -2.89 -6.81 30.51
N PRO A 67 -3.17 -7.28 31.75
CA PRO A 67 -2.54 -8.50 32.29
C PRO A 67 -2.75 -9.77 31.46
N TRP A 68 -3.90 -9.87 30.77
CA TRP A 68 -4.20 -11.02 29.90
C TRP A 68 -3.34 -11.08 28.63
N ALA A 69 -2.72 -9.98 28.22
CA ALA A 69 -1.83 -9.98 27.05
C ALA A 69 -0.72 -11.02 27.17
N ARG A 70 -0.18 -11.21 28.39
CA ARG A 70 0.86 -12.20 28.69
C ARG A 70 0.39 -13.66 28.57
N GLN A 71 -0.92 -13.90 28.54
CA GLN A 71 -1.53 -15.23 28.43
C GLN A 71 -1.87 -15.60 26.97
N VAL A 72 -1.78 -14.65 26.04
CA VAL A 72 -2.10 -14.88 24.64
C VAL A 72 -1.04 -15.78 23.99
N ARG A 73 -1.47 -16.90 23.40
CA ARG A 73 -0.61 -17.86 22.68
C ARG A 73 -0.81 -17.84 21.16
N ALA A 74 -1.96 -17.38 20.69
CA ALA A 74 -2.33 -17.25 19.28
C ALA A 74 -3.26 -16.03 19.13
N PHE A 75 -3.17 -15.36 17.99
CA PHE A 75 -3.88 -14.14 17.65
C PHE A 75 -4.53 -14.28 16.27
N VAL A 76 -5.81 -13.94 16.17
CA VAL A 76 -6.55 -13.82 14.91
C VAL A 76 -7.17 -12.44 14.88
N ASN A 77 -6.86 -11.67 13.84
CA ASN A 77 -7.49 -10.39 13.55
C ASN A 77 -8.52 -10.57 12.43
N LEU A 78 -9.72 -10.06 12.63
CA LEU A 78 -10.72 -9.88 11.57
C LEU A 78 -10.62 -8.42 11.14
N GLU A 79 -10.44 -8.18 9.83
CA GLU A 79 -10.21 -6.84 9.27
C GLU A 79 -10.59 -6.78 7.79
N ALA A 80 -10.99 -5.59 7.33
CA ALA A 80 -11.29 -5.30 5.94
C ALA A 80 -10.04 -4.92 5.12
N ALA A 81 -9.80 -5.63 4.02
CA ALA A 81 -8.80 -5.23 3.01
C ALA A 81 -9.40 -4.53 1.78
N GLY A 82 -10.73 -4.37 1.70
CA GLY A 82 -11.43 -3.74 0.58
C GLY A 82 -12.94 -4.02 0.51
N VAL A 83 -13.64 -3.35 -0.42
CA VAL A 83 -15.13 -3.27 -0.48
C VAL A 83 -15.77 -4.20 -1.55
N GLY A 84 -15.02 -5.08 -2.20
CA GLY A 84 -15.61 -5.99 -3.21
C GLY A 84 -14.67 -7.08 -3.76
N GLY A 85 -15.27 -8.19 -4.19
CA GLY A 85 -14.57 -9.41 -4.62
C GLY A 85 -14.83 -10.59 -3.68
N LYS A 86 -14.28 -11.78 -3.99
CA LYS A 86 -14.17 -12.84 -2.97
C LYS A 86 -13.25 -12.32 -1.87
N GLU A 87 -13.57 -12.62 -0.61
CA GLU A 87 -12.71 -12.32 0.52
C GLU A 87 -11.27 -12.79 0.21
N LEU A 88 -10.38 -11.82 -0.04
CA LEU A 88 -8.98 -12.10 -0.29
C LEU A 88 -8.33 -12.28 1.06
N VAL A 89 -8.16 -13.54 1.39
CA VAL A 89 -7.53 -14.04 2.59
C VAL A 89 -6.11 -13.48 2.75
N PHE A 90 -5.93 -12.50 3.63
CA PHE A 90 -4.69 -12.35 4.39
C PHE A 90 -4.79 -13.28 5.62
N GLN A 91 -4.80 -14.60 5.35
CA GLN A 91 -4.77 -15.71 6.32
C GLN A 91 -6.03 -16.17 7.12
N THR A 92 -7.28 -16.16 6.64
CA THR A 92 -8.22 -17.32 6.67
C THR A 92 -9.48 -17.05 5.82
N GLY A 93 -9.98 -18.03 5.04
CA GLY A 93 -11.23 -17.90 4.26
C GLY A 93 -12.49 -18.21 5.09
N ASP A 94 -13.59 -18.66 4.45
CA ASP A 94 -14.93 -19.02 5.01
C ASP A 94 -14.94 -19.95 6.26
N ASN A 95 -13.78 -20.40 6.69
CA ASN A 95 -13.54 -21.40 7.73
C ASN A 95 -13.14 -20.79 9.09
N ILE A 96 -13.30 -19.48 9.32
CA ILE A 96 -12.89 -18.82 10.58
C ILE A 96 -13.42 -19.55 11.81
N LEU A 97 -14.72 -19.89 11.87
CA LEU A 97 -15.28 -20.65 13.00
C LEU A 97 -14.60 -22.01 13.17
N SER A 98 -14.35 -22.73 12.08
CA SER A 98 -13.69 -24.04 12.14
C SER A 98 -12.23 -23.94 12.60
N VAL A 99 -11.52 -22.89 12.19
CA VAL A 99 -10.13 -22.62 12.58
C VAL A 99 -10.06 -22.22 14.05
N LEU A 100 -10.94 -21.31 14.50
CA LEU A 100 -11.05 -20.93 15.91
C LEU A 100 -11.42 -22.14 16.77
N LYS A 101 -12.44 -22.91 16.39
CA LYS A 101 -12.83 -24.14 17.10
C LYS A 101 -11.68 -25.15 17.15
N HIS A 102 -10.97 -25.35 16.04
CA HIS A 102 -9.83 -26.25 16.01
C HIS A 102 -8.73 -25.79 16.96
N LEU A 103 -8.26 -24.54 16.83
CA LEU A 103 -7.19 -23.98 17.67
C LEU A 103 -7.54 -24.03 19.17
N VAL A 104 -8.80 -23.77 19.53
CA VAL A 104 -9.23 -23.70 20.93
C VAL A 104 -9.43 -25.09 21.55
N MET A 105 -9.75 -26.11 20.74
CA MET A 105 -9.92 -27.50 21.17
C MET A 105 -8.66 -28.37 20.98
N SER A 106 -7.63 -27.79 20.37
CA SER A 106 -6.35 -28.40 19.99
C SER A 106 -5.37 -28.38 21.16
N ASP A 107 -4.67 -29.49 21.38
CA ASP A 107 -3.59 -29.54 22.38
C ASP A 107 -2.33 -28.79 21.87
N GLU A 108 -2.24 -28.57 20.56
CA GLU A 108 -1.19 -27.81 19.87
C GLU A 108 -1.20 -26.31 20.24
N LEU A 109 -2.34 -25.75 20.68
CA LEU A 109 -2.39 -24.37 21.18
C LEU A 109 -1.70 -24.23 22.56
N ALA A 110 -1.76 -25.27 23.40
CA ALA A 110 -1.03 -25.31 24.67
C ALA A 110 0.46 -25.57 24.47
N ASP A 111 0.80 -26.53 23.59
CA ASP A 111 2.19 -26.83 23.25
C ASP A 111 2.38 -26.98 21.73
N SER A 112 2.90 -25.92 21.12
CA SER A 112 3.25 -25.90 19.71
C SER A 112 4.68 -26.43 19.44
N SER A 113 5.36 -27.01 20.43
CA SER A 113 6.76 -27.47 20.32
C SER A 113 7.00 -28.36 19.11
N GLN A 114 6.07 -29.28 18.83
CA GLN A 114 6.12 -30.19 17.68
C GLN A 114 6.06 -29.44 16.34
N TYR A 115 5.45 -28.26 16.28
CA TYR A 115 5.28 -27.44 15.07
C TYR A 115 6.17 -26.19 15.06
N ARG A 116 7.10 -26.06 16.01
CA ARG A 116 8.16 -25.03 15.99
C ARG A 116 9.22 -25.34 14.92
N HIS A 117 8.79 -25.52 13.68
CA HIS A 117 9.67 -25.76 12.54
C HIS A 117 10.34 -24.47 12.00
N GLY A 118 10.20 -23.37 12.75
CA GLY A 118 10.62 -22.03 12.34
C GLY A 118 9.58 -21.39 11.43
N ASN A 119 10.04 -20.55 10.51
CA ASN A 119 9.18 -19.92 9.52
C ASN A 119 8.51 -20.97 8.62
N MET A 120 7.27 -20.73 8.23
CA MET A 120 6.55 -21.55 7.25
C MET A 120 6.43 -20.80 5.94
N VAL A 121 6.64 -21.49 4.82
CA VAL A 121 6.29 -20.97 3.50
C VAL A 121 4.86 -21.38 3.22
N PHE A 122 4.02 -20.40 2.93
CA PHE A 122 2.65 -20.61 2.56
C PHE A 122 2.27 -19.68 1.41
N PHE A 123 1.53 -20.18 0.44
CA PHE A 123 0.96 -19.37 -0.63
C PHE A 123 -0.27 -20.03 -1.23
N ASP A 124 -1.14 -19.20 -1.78
CA ASP A 124 -2.35 -19.63 -2.46
C ASP A 124 -2.06 -19.94 -3.94
N LEU A 125 -2.45 -21.13 -4.41
CA LEU A 125 -2.27 -21.56 -5.79
C LEU A 125 -3.51 -21.22 -6.61
N LEU A 126 -3.53 -20.01 -7.20
CA LEU A 126 -4.58 -19.53 -8.10
C LEU A 126 -6.01 -19.52 -7.49
N GLY A 127 -6.13 -19.41 -6.18
CA GLY A 127 -7.37 -19.45 -5.41
C GLY A 127 -7.95 -20.85 -5.20
N LEU A 128 -7.20 -21.90 -5.57
CA LEU A 128 -7.70 -23.28 -5.54
C LEU A 128 -7.31 -24.02 -4.26
N THR A 129 -6.08 -23.83 -3.81
CA THR A 129 -5.55 -24.51 -2.62
C THR A 129 -4.41 -23.73 -2.00
N MET A 130 -4.34 -23.76 -0.67
CA MET A 130 -3.20 -23.25 0.07
C MET A 130 -2.10 -24.30 0.10
N LEU A 131 -0.90 -23.96 -0.35
CA LEU A 131 0.27 -24.82 -0.23
C LEU A 131 1.12 -24.35 0.95
N VAL A 132 1.43 -25.27 1.87
CA VAL A 132 2.13 -24.96 3.13
C VAL A 132 3.24 -25.97 3.37
N TYR A 133 4.45 -25.50 3.66
CA TYR A 133 5.58 -26.34 4.04
C TYR A 133 6.61 -25.58 4.88
N PRO A 134 7.45 -26.27 5.68
CA PRO A 134 8.47 -25.61 6.49
C PRO A 134 9.52 -24.85 5.66
N ALA A 135 9.96 -23.68 6.11
CA ALA A 135 10.91 -22.86 5.36
C ALA A 135 12.24 -23.59 5.06
N HIS A 136 12.71 -24.46 5.96
CA HIS A 136 13.92 -25.25 5.73
C HIS A 136 13.78 -26.21 4.54
N VAL A 137 12.60 -26.81 4.33
CA VAL A 137 12.30 -27.63 3.15
C VAL A 137 12.34 -26.76 1.89
N GLY A 138 11.75 -25.56 1.96
CA GLY A 138 11.83 -24.56 0.90
C GLY A 138 13.27 -24.20 0.53
N THR A 139 14.09 -23.93 1.53
CA THR A 139 15.51 -23.62 1.37
C THR A 139 16.26 -24.75 0.67
N VAL A 140 16.01 -26.01 1.06
CA VAL A 140 16.60 -27.19 0.40
C VAL A 140 16.18 -27.28 -1.07
N ILE A 141 14.87 -27.17 -1.35
CA ILE A 141 14.34 -27.19 -2.73
C ILE A 141 14.98 -26.08 -3.57
N ASN A 142 15.01 -24.85 -3.05
CA ASN A 142 15.57 -23.69 -3.73
C ASN A 142 17.06 -23.89 -4.06
N TYR A 143 17.85 -24.42 -3.12
CA TYR A 143 19.26 -24.70 -3.38
C TYR A 143 19.45 -25.83 -4.39
N ILE A 144 18.64 -26.90 -4.35
CA ILE A 144 18.68 -27.97 -5.36
C ILE A 144 18.42 -27.39 -6.76
N VAL A 145 17.39 -26.56 -6.90
CA VAL A 145 17.04 -25.92 -8.17
C VAL A 145 18.15 -24.97 -8.65
N ALA A 146 18.70 -24.15 -7.74
CA ALA A 146 19.81 -23.25 -8.07
C ALA A 146 21.07 -24.02 -8.50
N VAL A 147 21.44 -25.08 -7.76
CA VAL A 147 22.58 -25.95 -8.10
C VAL A 147 22.36 -26.63 -9.45
N ALA A 148 21.15 -27.12 -9.73
CA ALA A 148 20.83 -27.71 -11.04
C ALA A 148 21.01 -26.71 -12.19
N ALA A 149 20.60 -25.46 -12.00
CA ALA A 149 20.81 -24.39 -12.98
C ALA A 149 22.31 -24.08 -13.17
N VAL A 150 23.08 -24.01 -12.08
CA VAL A 150 24.53 -23.81 -12.13
C VAL A 150 25.21 -24.98 -12.85
N ILE A 151 24.88 -26.23 -12.54
CA ILE A 151 25.41 -27.41 -13.23
C ILE A 151 25.13 -27.35 -14.72
N TYR A 152 23.91 -26.97 -15.13
CA TYR A 152 23.55 -26.80 -16.53
C TYR A 152 24.43 -25.73 -17.23
N LEU A 153 24.59 -24.56 -16.62
CA LEU A 153 25.39 -23.46 -17.17
C LEU A 153 26.89 -23.80 -17.22
N SER A 154 27.43 -24.38 -16.15
CA SER A 154 28.82 -24.84 -16.07
C SER A 154 29.09 -25.97 -17.08
N GLY A 155 28.16 -26.92 -17.23
CA GLY A 155 28.24 -27.98 -18.22
C GLY A 155 28.32 -27.43 -19.64
N LYS A 156 27.51 -26.41 -19.97
CA LYS A 156 27.60 -25.71 -21.26
C LYS A 156 28.96 -25.06 -21.47
N CYS A 157 29.47 -24.33 -20.47
CA CYS A 157 30.79 -23.70 -20.52
C CYS A 157 31.92 -24.71 -20.81
N LEU A 158 31.87 -25.88 -20.15
CA LEU A 158 32.82 -26.98 -20.36
C LEU A 158 32.67 -27.62 -21.75
N LEU A 159 31.45 -27.90 -22.20
CA LEU A 159 31.16 -28.48 -23.53
C LEU A 159 31.64 -27.60 -24.69
N THR A 160 31.45 -26.28 -24.59
CA THR A 160 32.01 -25.32 -25.56
C THR A 160 33.54 -25.29 -25.57
N SER A 161 34.17 -25.78 -24.50
CA SER A 161 35.63 -25.85 -24.39
C SER A 161 36.22 -27.14 -24.95
N CYS A 162 35.42 -28.20 -25.10
CA CYS A 162 35.83 -29.50 -25.64
C CYS A 162 35.54 -29.69 -27.15
N ALA A 163 34.65 -28.89 -27.74
CA ALA A 163 34.33 -28.95 -29.17
C ALA A 163 35.49 -28.39 -30.03
N GLY A 164 36.50 -29.23 -30.29
CA GLY A 164 37.55 -28.99 -31.29
C GLY A 164 38.96 -28.70 -30.79
N CYS A 165 39.29 -28.91 -29.50
CA CYS A 165 40.60 -28.52 -28.95
C CYS A 165 41.44 -29.72 -28.47
N VAL A 166 42.61 -29.93 -29.08
CA VAL A 166 43.60 -30.97 -28.72
C VAL A 166 44.59 -30.46 -27.64
N SER A 167 44.51 -29.19 -27.21
CA SER A 167 45.46 -28.57 -26.27
C SER A 167 44.77 -27.74 -25.17
N GLY A 168 45.19 -27.93 -23.91
CA GLY A 168 44.60 -27.31 -22.71
C GLY A 168 44.58 -25.77 -22.70
N ARG A 169 45.45 -25.10 -23.46
CA ARG A 169 45.47 -23.63 -23.57
C ARG A 169 44.28 -23.09 -24.38
N HIS A 170 43.76 -23.85 -25.35
CA HIS A 170 42.61 -23.46 -26.17
C HIS A 170 41.26 -23.66 -25.46
N VAL A 171 41.19 -24.64 -24.54
CA VAL A 171 40.04 -24.94 -23.68
C VAL A 171 39.72 -23.75 -22.76
N ILE A 172 40.74 -23.20 -22.08
CA ILE A 172 40.61 -22.03 -21.19
C ILE A 172 40.13 -20.79 -21.98
N CYS A 173 40.65 -20.59 -23.19
CA CYS A 173 40.22 -19.48 -24.05
C CYS A 173 38.77 -19.61 -24.54
N ALA A 174 38.25 -20.83 -24.73
CA ALA A 174 36.88 -21.06 -25.16
C ALA A 174 35.85 -20.87 -24.03
N ALA A 175 36.12 -21.40 -22.83
CA ALA A 175 35.33 -21.15 -21.62
C ALA A 175 35.24 -19.64 -21.32
N GLY A 176 36.38 -18.94 -21.40
CA GLY A 176 36.45 -17.49 -21.18
C GLY A 176 35.59 -16.69 -22.17
N ARG A 177 35.47 -17.14 -23.43
CA ARG A 177 34.59 -16.49 -24.42
C ARG A 177 33.11 -16.68 -24.08
N TYR A 178 32.66 -17.89 -23.75
CA TYR A 178 31.27 -18.14 -23.36
C TYR A 178 30.88 -17.32 -22.13
N MET A 179 31.73 -17.31 -21.09
CA MET A 179 31.48 -16.53 -19.87
C MET A 179 31.42 -15.03 -20.15
N ARG A 180 32.32 -14.49 -20.98
CA ARG A 180 32.28 -13.09 -21.40
C ARG A 180 30.98 -12.77 -22.13
N ASP A 181 30.59 -13.60 -23.09
CA ASP A 181 29.39 -13.38 -23.88
C ASP A 181 28.11 -13.50 -23.02
N LEU A 182 28.08 -14.41 -22.04
CA LEU A 182 27.02 -14.55 -21.04
C LEU A 182 26.90 -13.30 -20.16
N VAL A 183 28.02 -12.78 -19.65
CA VAL A 183 28.05 -11.52 -18.89
C VAL A 183 27.56 -10.35 -19.75
N CYS A 184 27.99 -10.25 -21.01
CA CYS A 184 27.49 -9.22 -21.93
C CYS A 184 25.97 -9.30 -22.11
N VAL A 185 25.41 -10.50 -22.27
CA VAL A 185 23.96 -10.70 -22.41
C VAL A 185 23.21 -10.31 -21.13
N VAL A 186 23.72 -10.68 -19.96
CA VAL A 186 23.16 -10.25 -18.67
C VAL A 186 23.17 -8.72 -18.55
N CYS A 187 24.27 -8.07 -18.92
CA CYS A 187 24.35 -6.60 -18.95
C CYS A 187 23.30 -6.01 -19.90
N VAL A 188 23.13 -6.57 -21.10
CA VAL A 188 22.10 -6.11 -22.05
C VAL A 188 20.69 -6.26 -21.47
N LEU A 189 20.39 -7.40 -20.82
CA LEU A 189 19.09 -7.62 -20.16
C LEU A 189 18.84 -6.55 -19.08
N VAL A 190 19.76 -6.40 -18.13
CA VAL A 190 19.62 -5.43 -17.02
C VAL A 190 19.53 -3.99 -17.52
N LEU A 191 20.39 -3.59 -18.47
CA LEU A 191 20.35 -2.25 -19.05
C LEU A 191 19.03 -2.01 -19.81
N SER A 192 18.49 -3.02 -20.50
CA SER A 192 17.19 -2.90 -21.17
C SER A 192 16.05 -2.67 -20.17
N TRP A 193 16.11 -3.31 -18.99
CA TRP A 193 15.12 -3.15 -17.93
C TRP A 193 15.19 -1.75 -17.31
N ILE A 194 16.39 -1.29 -16.97
CA ILE A 194 16.63 0.06 -16.44
C ILE A 194 16.16 1.12 -17.43
N PHE A 195 16.54 0.99 -18.70
CA PHE A 195 16.13 1.94 -19.74
C PHE A 195 14.62 1.97 -19.93
N SER A 196 13.96 0.80 -19.91
CA SER A 196 12.50 0.71 -20.01
C SER A 196 11.82 1.40 -18.84
N LEU A 197 12.29 1.19 -17.61
CA LEU A 197 11.79 1.85 -16.42
C LEU A 197 11.95 3.37 -16.51
N VAL A 198 13.16 3.87 -16.74
CA VAL A 198 13.42 5.32 -16.83
C VAL A 198 12.53 5.99 -17.89
N THR A 199 12.38 5.36 -19.06
CA THR A 199 11.53 5.89 -20.15
C THR A 199 10.06 5.95 -19.71
N LEU A 200 9.56 4.94 -19.01
CA LEU A 200 8.15 4.89 -18.58
C LEU A 200 7.86 5.80 -17.38
N LEU A 201 8.84 6.02 -16.50
CA LEU A 201 8.75 7.05 -15.48
C LEU A 201 8.66 8.44 -16.11
N PHE A 202 9.40 8.69 -17.19
CA PHE A 202 9.28 9.93 -17.94
C PHE A 202 7.90 10.08 -18.60
N VAL A 203 7.36 9.01 -19.23
CA VAL A 203 5.99 9.03 -19.76
C VAL A 203 4.96 9.29 -18.66
N ALA A 204 5.10 8.66 -17.49
CA ALA A 204 4.20 8.88 -16.37
C ALA A 204 4.27 10.32 -15.86
N TRP A 205 5.48 10.88 -15.74
CA TRP A 205 5.69 12.27 -15.37
C TRP A 205 5.03 13.24 -16.38
N LEU A 206 5.13 12.96 -17.68
CA LEU A 206 4.42 13.74 -18.71
C LEU A 206 2.90 13.68 -18.52
N VAL A 207 2.33 12.50 -18.27
CA VAL A 207 0.88 12.35 -18.00
C VAL A 207 0.46 13.18 -16.77
N THR A 208 1.26 13.17 -15.71
CA THR A 208 1.03 13.98 -14.51
C THR A 208 1.08 15.48 -14.83
N LEU A 209 2.08 15.94 -15.59
CA LEU A 209 2.19 17.35 -16.02
C LEU A 209 1.02 17.81 -16.88
N MET A 210 0.41 16.91 -17.65
CA MET A 210 -0.77 17.20 -18.45
C MET A 210 -2.06 17.30 -17.62
N GLY A 211 -1.98 17.14 -16.29
CA GLY A 211 -3.15 17.13 -15.41
C GLY A 211 -4.04 15.89 -15.61
N ARG A 212 -3.48 14.81 -16.18
CA ARG A 212 -4.19 13.55 -16.47
C ARG A 212 -3.83 12.44 -15.48
N SER A 213 -3.38 12.83 -14.30
CA SER A 213 -3.04 11.90 -13.22
C SER A 213 -4.21 11.01 -12.85
N MET A 214 -3.93 9.79 -12.37
CA MET A 214 -4.95 8.84 -11.88
C MET A 214 -5.92 8.32 -12.95
N PHE A 215 -5.68 8.53 -14.25
CA PHE A 215 -6.56 8.06 -15.34
C PHE A 215 -6.87 6.54 -15.30
N TRP A 216 -6.04 5.76 -14.62
CA TRP A 216 -6.15 4.31 -14.45
C TRP A 216 -6.98 3.87 -13.24
N TYR A 217 -7.42 4.78 -12.37
CA TYR A 217 -8.08 4.45 -11.10
C TYR A 217 -9.42 3.71 -11.31
N SER A 218 -10.22 4.18 -12.27
CA SER A 218 -11.42 3.50 -12.79
C SER A 218 -11.11 2.54 -13.94
N HIS A 219 -10.01 2.78 -14.67
CA HIS A 219 -9.68 2.08 -15.89
C HIS A 219 -8.27 1.46 -15.85
N ILE A 220 -8.07 0.46 -15.00
CA ILE A 220 -6.75 -0.17 -14.80
C ILE A 220 -6.12 -0.67 -16.11
N HIS A 221 -6.95 -1.14 -17.04
CA HIS A 221 -6.50 -1.59 -18.37
C HIS A 221 -5.85 -0.46 -19.19
N ALA A 222 -6.25 0.79 -19.01
CA ALA A 222 -5.64 1.92 -19.70
C ALA A 222 -4.17 2.07 -19.33
N ALA A 223 -3.79 1.88 -18.05
CA ALA A 223 -2.39 1.86 -17.62
C ALA A 223 -1.63 0.67 -18.24
N VAL A 224 -2.24 -0.52 -18.30
CA VAL A 224 -1.61 -1.70 -18.91
C VAL A 224 -1.37 -1.48 -20.40
N PHE A 225 -2.33 -0.92 -21.14
CA PHE A 225 -2.13 -0.63 -22.55
C PHE A 225 -1.16 0.53 -22.79
N LEU A 226 -1.19 1.60 -21.98
CA LEU A 226 -0.25 2.71 -22.14
C LEU A 226 1.19 2.28 -21.78
N TYR A 227 1.43 1.92 -20.52
CA TYR A 227 2.77 1.63 -20.03
C TYR A 227 3.26 0.25 -20.47
N GLY A 228 2.39 -0.76 -20.52
CA GLY A 228 2.77 -2.13 -20.90
C GLY A 228 3.11 -2.24 -22.39
N SER A 229 2.33 -1.62 -23.29
CA SER A 229 2.68 -1.66 -24.72
C SER A 229 3.99 -0.91 -25.00
N ALA A 230 4.23 0.21 -24.33
CA ALA A 230 5.49 0.94 -24.41
C ALA A 230 6.66 0.14 -23.83
N ALA A 231 6.51 -0.49 -22.66
CA ALA A 231 7.50 -1.37 -22.06
C ALA A 231 7.91 -2.49 -23.03
N VAL A 232 6.93 -3.23 -23.57
CA VAL A 232 7.18 -4.31 -24.53
C VAL A 232 7.82 -3.77 -25.81
N CYS A 233 7.37 -2.61 -26.31
CA CYS A 233 7.94 -1.96 -27.49
C CYS A 233 9.41 -1.59 -27.30
N ILE A 234 9.76 -0.97 -26.17
CA ILE A 234 11.13 -0.56 -25.84
C ILE A 234 12.03 -1.79 -25.69
N LEU A 235 11.60 -2.81 -24.94
CA LEU A 235 12.35 -4.06 -24.80
C LEU A 235 12.57 -4.71 -26.17
N LEU A 236 11.52 -4.84 -26.99
CA LEU A 236 11.63 -5.37 -28.35
C LEU A 236 12.58 -4.54 -29.22
N LEU A 237 12.53 -3.21 -29.13
CA LEU A 237 13.37 -2.31 -29.90
C LEU A 237 14.84 -2.48 -29.53
N ILE A 238 15.18 -2.43 -28.24
CA ILE A 238 16.55 -2.61 -27.74
C ILE A 238 17.09 -3.96 -28.19
N HIS A 239 16.38 -5.05 -27.93
CA HIS A 239 16.84 -6.39 -28.31
C HIS A 239 16.93 -6.58 -29.83
N THR A 240 16.06 -5.93 -30.61
CA THR A 240 16.16 -5.90 -32.08
C THR A 240 17.39 -5.13 -32.55
N LEU A 241 17.71 -3.98 -31.94
CA LEU A 241 18.89 -3.19 -32.26
C LEU A 241 20.17 -3.95 -31.91
N VAL A 242 20.25 -4.54 -30.71
CA VAL A 242 21.37 -5.38 -30.27
C VAL A 242 21.57 -6.54 -31.24
N LYS A 243 20.50 -7.24 -31.62
CA LYS A 243 20.54 -8.32 -32.62
C LYS A 243 21.08 -7.85 -33.98
N ASN A 244 20.63 -6.69 -34.46
CA ASN A 244 20.94 -6.22 -35.81
C ASN A 244 22.24 -5.42 -35.93
N ARG A 245 22.74 -4.81 -34.84
CA ARG A 245 23.91 -3.93 -34.82
C ARG A 245 25.10 -4.60 -34.13
N CYS A 246 24.93 -5.02 -32.87
CA CYS A 246 26.02 -5.59 -32.07
C CYS A 246 26.43 -6.98 -32.57
N TYR A 247 25.44 -7.86 -32.79
CA TYR A 247 25.73 -9.23 -33.20
C TYR A 247 25.84 -9.40 -34.72
N ARG A 248 25.47 -8.41 -35.53
CA ARG A 248 25.69 -8.47 -36.99
C ARG A 248 27.15 -8.22 -37.37
N CYS A 249 27.88 -7.35 -36.65
CA CYS A 249 29.33 -7.21 -36.80
C CYS A 249 30.09 -8.41 -36.23
N VAL A 250 29.64 -8.98 -35.10
CA VAL A 250 30.28 -10.15 -34.47
C VAL A 250 30.01 -11.45 -35.24
N CYS A 251 28.79 -11.67 -35.76
CA CYS A 251 28.47 -12.87 -36.57
C CYS A 251 29.16 -12.90 -37.95
N VAL A 252 29.67 -11.76 -38.44
CA VAL A 252 30.52 -11.74 -39.66
C VAL A 252 31.95 -12.23 -39.33
N VAL A 253 32.39 -12.13 -38.08
CA VAL A 253 33.73 -12.53 -37.62
C VAL A 253 33.71 -13.90 -36.88
N GLN A 254 32.59 -14.28 -36.25
CA GLN A 254 32.37 -15.56 -35.59
C GLN A 254 31.19 -16.30 -36.22
N ARG A 255 31.41 -17.58 -36.55
CA ARG A 255 30.46 -18.56 -37.09
C ARG A 255 29.28 -18.91 -36.13
N ALA A 256 28.80 -17.97 -35.31
CA ALA A 256 27.68 -18.17 -34.39
C ALA A 256 26.34 -17.92 -35.10
N GLY A 257 25.47 -18.93 -35.13
CA GLY A 257 24.16 -18.84 -35.76
C GLY A 257 23.15 -18.09 -34.90
N ARG A 258 22.00 -17.70 -35.48
CA ARG A 258 20.87 -17.07 -34.73
C ARG A 258 20.38 -17.93 -33.56
N VAL A 259 20.55 -19.25 -33.69
CA VAL A 259 20.21 -20.27 -32.69
C VAL A 259 21.07 -20.11 -31.44
N ASP A 260 22.39 -19.95 -31.61
CA ASP A 260 23.34 -19.82 -30.50
C ASP A 260 23.08 -18.55 -29.68
N LEU A 261 22.74 -17.44 -30.36
CA LEU A 261 22.42 -16.18 -29.70
C LEU A 261 21.12 -16.29 -28.89
N ALA A 262 20.09 -16.94 -29.43
CA ALA A 262 18.84 -17.16 -28.69
C ALA A 262 19.05 -18.05 -27.46
N GLU A 263 19.91 -19.07 -27.56
CA GLU A 263 20.28 -19.88 -26.40
C GLU A 263 21.04 -19.08 -25.34
N LEU A 264 21.93 -18.17 -25.75
CA LEU A 264 22.68 -17.34 -24.83
C LEU A 264 21.77 -16.38 -24.04
N PHE A 265 20.74 -15.81 -24.69
CA PHE A 265 19.73 -14.99 -24.00
C PHE A 265 18.85 -15.80 -23.05
N PHE A 266 18.57 -17.07 -23.36
CA PHE A 266 17.93 -17.98 -22.40
C PHE A 266 18.83 -18.23 -21.18
N ASP A 267 20.11 -18.57 -21.43
CA ASP A 267 21.09 -18.84 -20.37
C ASP A 267 21.30 -17.60 -19.47
N GLY A 268 21.30 -16.38 -20.05
CA GLY A 268 21.37 -15.12 -19.32
C GLY A 268 20.15 -14.85 -18.43
N SER A 269 18.94 -15.09 -18.92
CA SER A 269 17.72 -15.00 -18.11
C SER A 269 17.70 -16.03 -16.98
N LEU A 270 18.13 -17.26 -17.26
CA LEU A 270 18.26 -18.32 -16.24
C LEU A 270 19.25 -17.92 -15.14
N LEU A 271 20.40 -17.34 -15.52
CA LEU A 271 21.41 -16.87 -14.56
C LEU A 271 20.87 -15.74 -13.67
N LEU A 272 20.15 -14.77 -14.24
CA LEU A 272 19.52 -13.68 -13.48
C LEU A 272 18.50 -14.21 -12.47
N TRP A 273 17.59 -15.10 -12.90
CA TRP A 273 16.61 -15.70 -11.99
C TRP A 273 17.25 -16.61 -10.95
N CYS A 274 18.33 -17.30 -11.29
CA CYS A 274 19.12 -18.09 -10.33
C CYS A 274 19.77 -17.19 -9.26
N PHE A 275 20.27 -16.01 -9.64
CA PHE A 275 20.80 -15.03 -8.68
C PHE A 275 19.69 -14.50 -7.76
N VAL A 276 18.52 -14.15 -8.30
CA VAL A 276 17.36 -13.71 -7.50
C VAL A 276 16.91 -14.82 -6.54
N LEU A 277 16.82 -16.07 -7.00
CA LEU A 277 16.48 -17.22 -6.17
C LEU A 277 17.48 -17.41 -5.02
N PHE A 278 18.77 -17.35 -5.32
CA PHE A 278 19.82 -17.47 -4.31
C PHE A 278 19.73 -16.33 -3.30
N PHE A 279 19.56 -15.09 -3.76
CA PHE A 279 19.42 -13.92 -2.88
C PHE A 279 18.22 -14.05 -1.93
N PHE A 280 17.03 -14.37 -2.46
CA PHE A 280 15.81 -14.52 -1.66
C PHE A 280 15.95 -15.64 -0.63
N THR A 281 16.52 -16.77 -1.05
CA THR A 281 16.74 -17.94 -0.18
C THR A 281 17.75 -17.62 0.93
N HIS A 282 18.85 -16.93 0.60
CA HIS A 282 19.87 -16.54 1.56
C HIS A 282 19.35 -15.52 2.58
N ARG A 283 18.47 -14.61 2.16
CA ARG A 283 17.81 -13.65 3.07
C ARG A 283 16.70 -14.28 3.91
N GLY A 284 16.38 -15.56 3.70
CA GLY A 284 15.32 -16.27 4.42
C GLY A 284 13.90 -15.81 4.06
N TRP A 285 13.72 -15.21 2.88
CA TRP A 285 12.42 -14.73 2.45
C TRP A 285 11.54 -15.88 1.96
N CYS A 286 10.37 -16.03 2.59
CA CYS A 286 9.44 -17.11 2.27
C CYS A 286 8.89 -17.03 0.84
N SER A 287 8.94 -15.86 0.19
CA SER A 287 8.56 -15.66 -1.22
C SER A 287 9.56 -16.23 -2.25
N ALA A 288 10.66 -16.84 -1.81
CA ALA A 288 11.67 -17.44 -2.68
C ALA A 288 11.12 -18.54 -3.61
N TYR A 289 9.93 -19.09 -3.33
CA TYR A 289 9.26 -20.04 -4.21
C TYR A 289 8.89 -19.42 -5.59
N VAL A 290 8.67 -18.10 -5.67
CA VAL A 290 8.36 -17.40 -6.92
C VAL A 290 9.55 -17.44 -7.90
N PRO A 291 10.76 -16.94 -7.54
CA PRO A 291 11.92 -17.10 -8.40
C PRO A 291 12.32 -18.56 -8.60
N MET A 292 12.02 -19.46 -7.65
CA MET A 292 12.25 -20.91 -7.83
C MET A 292 11.46 -21.45 -9.03
N MET A 293 10.17 -21.12 -9.14
CA MET A 293 9.36 -21.52 -10.30
C MET A 293 9.91 -20.95 -11.61
N MET A 294 10.41 -19.71 -11.58
CA MET A 294 11.06 -19.06 -12.72
C MET A 294 12.44 -19.63 -13.08
N VAL A 295 13.02 -20.51 -12.28
CA VAL A 295 14.24 -21.26 -12.63
C VAL A 295 13.87 -22.69 -13.03
N LEU A 296 13.08 -23.38 -12.20
CA LEU A 296 12.76 -24.79 -12.33
C LEU A 296 12.04 -25.12 -13.65
N PHE A 297 10.92 -24.47 -13.92
CA PHE A 297 10.07 -24.80 -15.08
C PHE A 297 10.76 -24.46 -16.42
N PRO A 298 11.38 -23.28 -16.60
CA PRO A 298 12.14 -22.99 -17.82
C PRO A 298 13.32 -23.95 -18.02
N LEU A 299 14.04 -24.32 -16.94
CA LEU A 299 15.15 -25.27 -17.01
C LEU A 299 14.69 -26.67 -17.44
N ILE A 300 13.65 -27.22 -16.80
CA ILE A 300 13.07 -28.51 -17.19
C ILE A 300 12.64 -28.47 -18.67
N SER A 301 11.92 -27.42 -19.06
CA SER A 301 11.46 -27.25 -20.44
C SER A 301 12.62 -27.21 -21.43
N LYS A 302 13.71 -26.52 -21.09
CA LYS A 302 14.91 -26.48 -21.91
C LYS A 302 15.56 -27.85 -22.04
N LEU A 303 15.72 -28.58 -20.95
CA LEU A 303 16.34 -29.91 -20.94
C LEU A 303 15.54 -30.91 -21.80
N LEU A 304 14.21 -30.92 -21.66
CA LEU A 304 13.32 -31.78 -22.45
C LEU A 304 13.36 -31.44 -23.94
N LEU A 305 13.43 -30.16 -24.29
CA LEU A 305 13.33 -29.69 -25.68
C LEU A 305 14.68 -29.57 -26.39
N THR A 306 15.81 -29.78 -25.70
CA THR A 306 17.15 -29.61 -26.29
C THR A 306 17.38 -30.47 -27.52
N LYS A 307 16.96 -31.75 -27.50
CA LYS A 307 17.10 -32.65 -28.66
C LYS A 307 16.26 -32.20 -29.84
N LEU A 308 14.99 -31.84 -29.58
CA LEU A 308 14.06 -31.35 -30.61
C LEU A 308 14.55 -30.05 -31.24
N PHE A 309 15.05 -29.13 -30.42
CA PHE A 309 15.58 -27.85 -30.86
C PHE A 309 16.83 -28.01 -31.72
N ARG A 310 17.78 -28.89 -31.34
CA ARG A 310 18.96 -29.19 -32.17
C ARG A 310 18.60 -29.84 -33.50
N ALA A 311 17.58 -30.69 -33.52
CA ALA A 311 17.18 -31.41 -34.73
C ALA A 311 16.37 -30.55 -35.72
N ARG A 312 15.45 -29.71 -35.23
CA ARG A 312 14.47 -28.99 -36.06
C ARG A 312 14.53 -27.46 -35.94
N GLY A 313 15.44 -26.92 -35.12
CA GLY A 313 15.53 -25.49 -34.84
C GLY A 313 14.24 -24.93 -34.21
N ALA A 314 13.96 -23.65 -34.49
CA ALA A 314 12.76 -22.93 -34.05
C ALA A 314 11.49 -23.32 -34.83
N SER A 315 11.17 -24.61 -34.86
CA SER A 315 9.93 -25.14 -35.43
C SER A 315 8.71 -24.70 -34.62
N LEU A 316 7.52 -24.69 -35.24
CA LEU A 316 6.26 -24.42 -34.53
C LEU A 316 6.07 -25.36 -33.34
N GLN A 317 6.40 -26.64 -33.51
CA GLN A 317 6.33 -27.65 -32.45
C GLN A 317 7.22 -27.29 -31.26
N TYR A 318 8.47 -26.86 -31.49
CA TYR A 318 9.35 -26.39 -30.42
C TYR A 318 8.76 -25.18 -29.69
N SER A 319 8.29 -24.17 -30.44
CA SER A 319 7.74 -22.94 -29.86
C SER A 319 6.53 -23.21 -28.97
N VAL A 320 5.60 -24.08 -29.41
CA VAL A 320 4.42 -24.45 -28.64
C VAL A 320 4.82 -25.21 -27.37
N LEU A 321 5.71 -26.22 -27.49
CA LEU A 321 6.16 -26.99 -26.32
C LEU A 321 6.94 -26.12 -25.32
N TYR A 322 7.77 -25.19 -25.81
CA TYR A 322 8.50 -24.25 -24.96
C TYR A 322 7.54 -23.34 -24.20
N LEU A 323 6.53 -22.77 -24.87
CA LEU A 323 5.51 -21.95 -24.23
C LEU A 323 4.67 -22.74 -23.22
N MET A 324 4.31 -24.00 -23.52
CA MET A 324 3.62 -24.87 -22.56
C MET A 324 4.45 -25.08 -21.28
N GLY A 325 5.76 -25.22 -21.43
CA GLY A 325 6.70 -25.31 -20.32
C GLY A 325 6.77 -24.06 -19.43
N LEU A 326 6.39 -22.89 -19.96
CA LEU A 326 6.34 -21.62 -19.23
C LEU A 326 4.97 -21.32 -18.60
N VAL A 327 3.91 -22.08 -18.93
CA VAL A 327 2.53 -21.78 -18.51
C VAL A 327 2.42 -21.68 -16.99
N VAL A 328 2.93 -22.66 -16.25
CA VAL A 328 2.80 -22.70 -14.78
C VAL A 328 3.39 -21.45 -14.10
N PRO A 329 4.69 -21.12 -14.27
CA PRO A 329 5.24 -19.93 -13.64
C PRO A 329 4.60 -18.63 -14.14
N TYR A 330 4.22 -18.54 -15.42
CA TYR A 330 3.69 -17.29 -15.98
C TYR A 330 2.26 -17.02 -15.55
N VAL A 331 1.39 -18.03 -15.56
CA VAL A 331 0.01 -17.89 -15.08
C VAL A 331 0.02 -17.53 -13.59
N TYR A 332 0.89 -18.16 -12.81
CA TYR A 332 1.03 -17.84 -11.40
C TYR A 332 1.54 -16.41 -11.16
N ILE A 333 2.55 -15.96 -11.91
CA ILE A 333 3.02 -14.57 -11.82
C ILE A 333 1.95 -13.58 -12.28
N MET A 334 1.17 -13.88 -13.33
CA MET A 334 0.06 -13.03 -13.75
C MET A 334 -1.02 -12.93 -12.67
N PHE A 335 -1.29 -14.01 -11.95
CA PHE A 335 -2.17 -14.00 -10.77
C PHE A 335 -1.62 -13.08 -9.67
N LEU A 336 -0.33 -13.21 -9.31
CA LEU A 336 0.29 -12.32 -8.32
C LEU A 336 0.27 -10.84 -8.76
N ILE A 337 0.55 -10.56 -10.04
CA ILE A 337 0.49 -9.21 -10.60
C ILE A 337 -0.92 -8.64 -10.49
N ARG A 338 -1.96 -9.45 -10.76
CA ARG A 338 -3.36 -9.03 -10.58
C ARG A 338 -3.64 -8.67 -9.13
N VAL A 339 -3.23 -9.50 -8.16
CA VAL A 339 -3.42 -9.23 -6.73
C VAL A 339 -2.72 -7.93 -6.33
N ILE A 340 -1.49 -7.70 -6.81
CA ILE A 340 -0.77 -6.44 -6.59
C ILE A 340 -1.59 -5.26 -7.13
N PHE A 341 -2.13 -5.33 -8.35
CA PHE A 341 -2.93 -4.23 -8.88
C PHE A 341 -4.24 -4.01 -8.11
N GLU A 342 -4.92 -5.08 -7.68
CA GLU A 342 -6.14 -4.98 -6.88
C GLU A 342 -5.89 -4.30 -5.53
N VAL A 343 -4.74 -4.54 -4.89
CA VAL A 343 -4.35 -3.92 -3.61
C VAL A 343 -3.85 -2.48 -3.79
N PHE A 344 -2.95 -2.24 -4.75
CA PHE A 344 -2.30 -0.92 -4.89
C PHE A 344 -3.20 0.13 -5.54
N THR A 345 -4.14 -0.24 -6.41
CA THR A 345 -5.05 0.73 -7.06
C THR A 345 -5.84 1.57 -6.05
N PRO A 346 -6.56 1.00 -5.06
CA PRO A 346 -7.29 1.78 -4.05
C PRO A 346 -6.36 2.57 -3.12
N ILE A 347 -5.22 2.00 -2.73
CA ILE A 347 -4.23 2.65 -1.85
C ILE A 347 -3.66 3.90 -2.52
N LEU A 348 -3.18 3.77 -3.75
CA LEU A 348 -2.61 4.88 -4.51
C LEU A 348 -3.63 5.95 -4.84
N GLY A 349 -4.93 5.62 -4.89
CA GLY A 349 -5.96 6.63 -5.01
C GLY A 349 -6.16 7.49 -3.77
N ARG A 350 -5.78 7.00 -2.58
CA ARG A 350 -5.84 7.71 -1.29
C ARG A 350 -4.54 8.42 -0.93
N SER A 351 -3.43 8.03 -1.54
CA SER A 351 -2.13 8.63 -1.24
C SER A 351 -2.08 10.09 -1.70
N LYS A 352 -1.84 10.99 -0.75
CA LYS A 352 -1.52 12.41 -0.99
C LYS A 352 -0.01 12.67 -0.99
N ASP A 353 0.79 11.63 -1.09
CA ASP A 353 2.24 11.75 -0.98
C ASP A 353 2.82 12.63 -2.09
N GLU A 354 4.01 13.17 -1.86
CA GLU A 354 4.72 13.99 -2.85
C GLU A 354 5.02 13.22 -4.14
N ILE A 355 5.02 11.88 -4.09
CA ILE A 355 5.30 11.03 -5.23
C ILE A 355 4.01 10.86 -6.05
N PRO A 356 3.97 11.29 -7.33
CA PRO A 356 2.82 11.06 -8.19
C PRO A 356 2.43 9.58 -8.29
N PRO A 357 1.16 9.21 -8.03
CA PRO A 357 0.66 7.84 -8.16
C PRO A 357 0.94 7.18 -9.51
N ASP A 358 0.96 7.97 -10.59
CA ASP A 358 1.25 7.47 -11.94
C ASP A 358 2.67 6.93 -12.08
N ILE A 359 3.64 7.47 -11.33
CA ILE A 359 5.03 6.98 -11.30
C ILE A 359 5.08 5.58 -10.67
N ILE A 360 4.35 5.38 -9.57
CA ILE A 360 4.28 4.08 -8.90
C ILE A 360 3.57 3.07 -9.81
N MET A 361 2.46 3.45 -10.43
CA MET A 361 1.74 2.59 -11.36
C MET A 361 2.54 2.22 -12.60
N ALA A 362 3.25 3.18 -13.21
CA ALA A 362 4.15 2.90 -14.31
C ALA A 362 5.28 1.95 -13.90
N SER A 363 5.82 2.10 -12.68
CA SER A 363 6.82 1.20 -12.12
C SER A 363 6.29 -0.22 -11.99
N LEU A 364 5.09 -0.40 -11.41
CA LEU A 364 4.46 -1.71 -11.23
C LEU A 364 4.21 -2.40 -12.59
N VAL A 365 3.65 -1.68 -13.57
CA VAL A 365 3.42 -2.22 -14.92
C VAL A 365 4.75 -2.57 -15.62
N THR A 366 5.79 -1.75 -15.45
CA THR A 366 7.11 -2.01 -16.04
C THR A 366 7.75 -3.25 -15.44
N VAL A 367 7.78 -3.37 -14.11
CA VAL A 367 8.35 -4.52 -13.41
C VAL A 367 7.61 -5.80 -13.80
N ALA A 368 6.27 -5.76 -13.82
CA ALA A 368 5.44 -6.86 -14.32
C ALA A 368 5.82 -7.27 -15.76
N THR A 369 5.96 -6.29 -16.65
CA THR A 369 6.35 -6.53 -18.05
C THR A 369 7.75 -7.12 -18.17
N VAL A 370 8.70 -6.64 -17.38
CA VAL A 370 10.09 -7.14 -17.34
C VAL A 370 10.12 -8.61 -16.90
N ILE A 371 9.41 -8.94 -15.82
CA ILE A 371 9.30 -10.31 -15.31
C ILE A 371 8.72 -11.24 -16.39
N LEU A 372 7.59 -10.85 -16.99
CA LEU A 372 6.91 -11.61 -18.04
C LEU A 372 7.70 -11.66 -19.36
N SER A 373 8.61 -10.73 -19.62
CA SER A 373 9.43 -10.76 -20.85
C SER A 373 10.67 -11.65 -20.76
N SER A 374 11.10 -12.02 -19.55
CA SER A 374 12.40 -12.66 -19.26
C SER A 374 12.73 -13.86 -20.16
N TYR A 375 11.79 -14.81 -20.33
CA TYR A 375 12.00 -16.00 -21.18
C TYR A 375 11.40 -15.88 -22.57
N ILE A 376 10.58 -14.86 -22.81
CA ILE A 376 10.01 -14.53 -24.13
C ILE A 376 11.06 -13.86 -25.02
N ILE A 377 12.04 -13.13 -24.45
CA ILE A 377 13.15 -12.50 -25.19
C ILE A 377 13.89 -13.51 -26.08
N HIS A 378 13.96 -14.79 -25.69
CA HIS A 378 14.48 -15.90 -26.51
C HIS A 378 13.92 -15.88 -27.95
N PHE A 379 12.62 -15.66 -28.11
CA PHE A 379 11.96 -15.64 -29.42
C PHE A 379 12.31 -14.42 -30.27
N ILE A 380 12.69 -13.29 -29.66
CA ILE A 380 13.15 -12.10 -30.38
C ILE A 380 14.39 -12.46 -31.20
N TYR A 381 15.32 -13.21 -30.63
CA TYR A 381 16.55 -13.62 -31.29
C TYR A 381 16.33 -14.70 -32.36
N LEU A 382 15.32 -15.56 -32.19
CA LEU A 382 14.89 -16.53 -33.22
C LEU A 382 14.10 -15.91 -34.39
N SER A 383 13.40 -14.79 -34.15
CA SER A 383 12.52 -14.17 -35.15
C SER A 383 13.26 -13.75 -36.43
N ARG A 384 12.57 -13.71 -37.58
CA ARG A 384 13.14 -13.16 -38.83
C ARG A 384 13.07 -11.64 -38.90
N GLY A 385 12.10 -11.03 -38.20
CA GLY A 385 11.96 -9.58 -38.10
C GLY A 385 10.88 -9.21 -37.09
N THR A 386 11.08 -8.09 -36.40
CA THR A 386 10.21 -7.56 -35.34
C THR A 386 9.43 -6.31 -35.75
N LYS A 387 9.65 -5.83 -36.98
CA LYS A 387 9.11 -4.55 -37.49
C LYS A 387 7.58 -4.43 -37.36
N ARG A 388 6.84 -5.50 -37.70
CA ARG A 388 5.36 -5.50 -37.62
C ARG A 388 4.88 -5.41 -36.18
N VAL A 389 5.50 -6.16 -35.27
CA VAL A 389 5.14 -6.16 -33.84
C VAL A 389 5.47 -4.79 -33.22
N LEU A 390 6.62 -4.22 -33.55
CA LEU A 390 7.01 -2.87 -33.13
C LEU A 390 6.03 -1.81 -33.65
N ALA A 391 5.61 -1.90 -34.92
CA ALA A 391 4.63 -0.97 -35.48
C ALA A 391 3.28 -1.07 -34.74
N VAL A 392 2.76 -2.28 -34.51
CA VAL A 392 1.50 -2.49 -33.78
C VAL A 392 1.59 -1.96 -32.35
N LEU A 393 2.63 -2.32 -31.59
CA LEU A 393 2.79 -1.85 -30.21
C LEU A 393 3.00 -0.34 -30.13
N GLY A 394 3.77 0.23 -31.06
CA GLY A 394 3.94 1.68 -31.18
C GLY A 394 2.62 2.39 -31.49
N SER A 395 1.81 1.84 -32.40
CA SER A 395 0.48 2.38 -32.70
C SER A 395 -0.47 2.30 -31.49
N VAL A 396 -0.47 1.18 -30.75
CA VAL A 396 -1.26 1.03 -29.51
C VAL A 396 -0.82 2.06 -28.47
N PHE A 397 0.49 2.21 -28.24
CA PHE A 397 1.02 3.21 -27.32
C PHE A 397 0.60 4.62 -27.73
N MET A 398 0.80 5.00 -28.99
CA MET A 398 0.47 6.35 -29.48
C MET A 398 -1.03 6.62 -29.38
N LEU A 399 -1.87 5.64 -29.73
CA LEU A 399 -3.32 5.76 -29.57
C LEU A 399 -3.67 5.98 -28.10
N MET A 400 -3.20 5.11 -27.20
CA MET A 400 -3.50 5.22 -25.77
C MET A 400 -2.98 6.52 -25.16
N PHE A 401 -1.79 6.97 -25.56
CA PHE A 401 -1.21 8.23 -25.11
C PHE A 401 -2.09 9.41 -25.51
N VAL A 402 -2.59 9.43 -26.75
CA VAL A 402 -3.54 10.46 -27.22
C VAL A 402 -4.86 10.38 -26.44
N LEU A 403 -5.43 9.19 -26.26
CA LEU A 403 -6.70 9.03 -25.53
C LEU A 403 -6.58 9.50 -24.06
N VAL A 404 -5.48 9.16 -23.38
CA VAL A 404 -5.18 9.64 -22.02
C VAL A 404 -4.97 11.15 -22.01
N SER A 405 -4.21 11.68 -22.96
CA SER A 405 -3.95 13.12 -23.11
C SER A 405 -5.24 13.94 -23.29
N CYS A 406 -6.18 13.41 -24.09
CA CYS A 406 -7.49 14.00 -24.31
C CYS A 406 -8.41 13.93 -23.08
N GLY A 407 -8.06 13.16 -22.06
CA GLY A 407 -8.86 13.00 -20.84
C GLY A 407 -10.05 12.05 -21.00
N LEU A 408 -10.00 11.11 -21.95
CA LEU A 408 -11.08 10.13 -22.15
C LEU A 408 -11.30 9.24 -20.92
N PHE A 409 -10.22 8.94 -20.19
CA PHE A 409 -10.23 8.07 -19.01
C PHE A 409 -10.37 8.91 -17.75
N PHE A 410 -11.61 9.23 -17.38
CA PHE A 410 -11.91 9.96 -16.16
C PHE A 410 -11.71 9.05 -14.94
N PRO A 411 -10.96 9.49 -13.90
CA PRO A 411 -10.54 8.63 -12.78
C PRO A 411 -11.68 8.11 -11.90
N TYR A 412 -12.81 8.82 -11.81
CA TYR A 412 -13.85 8.53 -10.81
C TYR A 412 -15.12 7.93 -11.41
N SER A 413 -15.81 7.12 -10.63
CA SER A 413 -17.07 6.49 -11.03
C SER A 413 -18.04 6.38 -9.86
N ALA A 414 -19.30 6.71 -10.13
CA ALA A 414 -20.44 6.52 -9.24
C ALA A 414 -21.16 5.18 -9.47
N ASP A 415 -20.66 4.35 -10.40
CA ASP A 415 -21.27 3.06 -10.74
C ASP A 415 -21.32 2.15 -9.51
N PRO A 416 -22.51 1.73 -9.05
CA PRO A 416 -22.65 0.85 -7.89
C PRO A 416 -21.94 -0.51 -8.06
N SER A 417 -21.73 -0.97 -9.30
CA SER A 417 -21.07 -2.25 -9.57
C SER A 417 -19.54 -2.20 -9.40
N SER A 418 -18.95 -1.01 -9.52
CA SER A 418 -17.50 -0.79 -9.37
C SER A 418 -17.22 0.65 -8.94
N PRO A 419 -17.58 1.03 -7.70
CA PRO A 419 -17.46 2.40 -7.24
C PRO A 419 -15.99 2.82 -7.14
N ARG A 420 -15.68 3.99 -7.70
CA ARG A 420 -14.36 4.64 -7.63
C ARG A 420 -14.57 6.09 -7.22
N PRO A 421 -15.02 6.35 -5.99
CA PRO A 421 -15.40 7.69 -5.58
C PRO A 421 -14.18 8.58 -5.38
N LYS A 422 -14.35 9.87 -5.67
CA LYS A 422 -13.47 10.92 -5.16
C LYS A 422 -13.86 11.22 -3.72
N ARG A 423 -12.92 11.14 -2.78
CA ARG A 423 -13.23 11.36 -1.36
C ARG A 423 -12.97 12.80 -0.94
N VAL A 424 -13.92 13.38 -0.20
CA VAL A 424 -13.84 14.74 0.34
C VAL A 424 -14.35 14.75 1.77
N PHE A 425 -13.64 15.45 2.65
CA PHE A 425 -14.12 15.76 3.99
C PHE A 425 -14.68 17.18 4.02
N VAL A 426 -15.87 17.36 4.59
CA VAL A 426 -16.53 18.66 4.73
C VAL A 426 -16.97 18.85 6.16
N GLN A 427 -16.28 19.71 6.88
CA GLN A 427 -16.57 20.02 8.27
C GLN A 427 -17.25 21.38 8.35
N HIS A 428 -18.44 21.44 8.92
CA HIS A 428 -19.07 22.73 9.25
C HIS A 428 -18.65 23.13 10.65
N ILE A 429 -17.79 24.15 10.76
CA ILE A 429 -17.17 24.52 12.01
C ILE A 429 -17.52 25.94 12.46
N THR A 430 -17.77 26.10 13.76
CA THR A 430 -17.66 27.36 14.49
C THR A 430 -16.37 27.38 15.30
N ARG A 431 -15.57 28.44 15.17
CA ARG A 431 -14.33 28.65 15.93
C ARG A 431 -14.48 29.85 16.84
N SER A 432 -14.17 29.68 18.11
CA SER A 432 -14.24 30.71 19.14
C SER A 432 -12.89 30.88 19.81
N PHE A 433 -12.42 32.13 19.85
CA PHE A 433 -11.13 32.51 20.41
C PHE A 433 -11.37 33.31 21.68
N HIS A 434 -10.80 32.85 22.80
CA HIS A 434 -11.01 33.41 24.13
C HIS A 434 -9.75 34.11 24.64
N THR A 435 -9.95 35.23 25.34
CA THR A 435 -8.88 36.00 26.00
C THR A 435 -8.38 35.31 27.29
N LEU A 436 -7.34 35.89 27.91
CA LEU A 436 -6.82 35.53 29.24
C LEU A 436 -7.89 35.44 30.34
N ASN A 437 -8.96 36.23 30.23
CA ASN A 437 -10.06 36.25 31.20
C ASN A 437 -11.18 35.25 30.85
N GLY A 438 -11.00 34.44 29.80
CA GLY A 438 -12.01 33.51 29.27
C GLY A 438 -13.11 34.18 28.42
N SER A 439 -13.10 35.52 28.28
CA SER A 439 -14.08 36.24 27.47
C SER A 439 -13.85 35.99 25.97
N LEU A 440 -14.92 35.92 25.19
CA LEU A 440 -14.83 35.77 23.74
C LEU A 440 -14.14 37.01 23.12
N GLN A 441 -13.03 36.80 22.42
CA GLN A 441 -12.28 37.82 21.68
C GLN A 441 -12.78 37.95 20.24
N SER A 442 -12.92 36.81 19.57
CA SER A 442 -13.39 36.71 18.20
C SER A 442 -14.04 35.35 17.96
N SER A 443 -14.93 35.28 16.97
CA SER A 443 -15.55 34.04 16.53
C SER A 443 -15.73 34.08 15.02
N ASP A 444 -15.59 32.94 14.35
CA ASP A 444 -15.93 32.78 12.95
C ASP A 444 -16.58 31.40 12.70
N SER A 445 -17.25 31.28 11.54
CA SER A 445 -17.87 30.02 11.15
C SER A 445 -17.83 29.80 9.65
N GLY A 446 -17.73 28.54 9.25
CA GLY A 446 -17.49 28.16 7.86
C GLY A 446 -17.44 26.67 7.60
N LEU A 447 -17.48 26.32 6.32
CA LEU A 447 -17.24 24.99 5.80
C LEU A 447 -15.74 24.83 5.53
N CYS A 448 -15.08 23.99 6.31
CA CYS A 448 -13.71 23.54 6.08
C CYS A 448 -13.74 22.28 5.22
N ILE A 449 -13.10 22.33 4.05
CA ILE A 449 -13.16 21.28 3.03
C ILE A 449 -11.76 20.74 2.79
N ASN A 450 -11.64 19.42 2.74
CA ASN A 450 -10.38 18.68 2.69
C ASN A 450 -10.42 17.56 1.63
N ASP A 451 -9.38 17.43 0.81
CA ASP A 451 -9.36 16.55 -0.39
C ASP A 451 -8.66 15.20 -0.21
N LEU A 452 -9.30 14.08 0.09
CA LEU A 452 -8.54 12.85 0.41
C LEU A 452 -7.79 12.15 -0.76
N ASP A 453 -7.80 12.72 -1.95
CA ASP A 453 -7.22 12.11 -3.15
C ASP A 453 -6.16 13.01 -3.80
N TYR A 454 -5.19 12.38 -4.48
CA TYR A 454 -4.07 13.04 -5.18
C TYR A 454 -4.46 14.18 -6.13
N THR A 455 -5.62 14.08 -6.81
CA THR A 455 -6.06 15.06 -7.81
C THR A 455 -6.53 16.41 -7.21
N GLY A 456 -6.53 16.54 -5.88
CA GLY A 456 -6.98 17.76 -5.20
C GLY A 456 -8.40 18.16 -5.60
N MET A 457 -8.71 19.46 -5.71
CA MET A 457 -10.05 19.93 -6.09
C MET A 457 -10.27 20.09 -7.61
N GLN A 458 -9.31 19.72 -8.46
CA GLN A 458 -9.32 20.02 -9.90
C GLN A 458 -10.60 19.56 -10.63
N HIS A 459 -11.16 18.43 -10.23
CA HIS A 459 -12.37 17.86 -10.83
C HIS A 459 -13.66 18.38 -10.18
N ILE A 460 -13.58 19.02 -9.01
CA ILE A 460 -14.72 19.54 -8.24
C ILE A 460 -14.94 21.02 -8.55
N THR A 461 -13.89 21.83 -8.66
CA THR A 461 -13.97 23.28 -8.91
C THR A 461 -14.86 23.64 -10.13
N PRO A 462 -14.86 22.90 -11.25
CA PRO A 462 -15.79 23.18 -12.36
C PRO A 462 -17.28 23.05 -12.00
N HIS A 463 -17.62 22.22 -11.00
CA HIS A 463 -18.99 22.03 -10.52
C HIS A 463 -19.33 22.96 -9.34
N ILE A 464 -18.34 23.29 -8.51
CA ILE A 464 -18.47 24.18 -7.35
C ILE A 464 -17.36 25.23 -7.42
N PRO A 465 -17.53 26.30 -8.23
CA PRO A 465 -16.48 27.30 -8.47
C PRO A 465 -16.03 28.07 -7.22
N GLN A 466 -16.83 28.06 -6.16
CA GLN A 466 -16.46 28.65 -4.88
C GLN A 466 -15.27 27.91 -4.24
N ILE A 467 -15.09 26.61 -4.49
CA ILE A 467 -13.94 25.83 -4.02
C ILE A 467 -12.78 26.04 -5.01
N ASN A 468 -12.21 27.23 -4.99
CA ASN A 468 -11.07 27.60 -5.83
C ASN A 468 -9.79 27.74 -4.99
N ASP A 469 -8.63 27.75 -5.65
CA ASP A 469 -7.35 27.84 -4.93
C ASP A 469 -7.10 29.19 -4.23
N SER A 470 -7.85 30.24 -4.55
CA SER A 470 -7.67 31.55 -3.92
C SER A 470 -8.15 31.62 -2.48
N ILE A 471 -9.11 30.76 -2.11
CA ILE A 471 -9.59 30.60 -0.73
C ILE A 471 -8.90 29.45 0.00
N SER A 472 -7.90 28.85 -0.63
CA SER A 472 -7.17 27.77 0.00
C SER A 472 -6.34 28.31 1.16
N THR A 473 -6.48 27.65 2.29
CA THR A 473 -5.71 27.94 3.50
C THR A 473 -4.65 26.87 3.65
N HIS A 474 -3.42 27.31 3.90
CA HIS A 474 -2.41 26.40 4.42
C HIS A 474 -2.75 26.04 5.86
N CYS A 475 -2.35 24.84 6.29
CA CYS A 475 -2.40 24.46 7.70
C CYS A 475 -1.70 25.54 8.53
N GLN A 476 -2.48 26.41 9.18
CA GLN A 476 -2.03 27.25 10.28
C GLN A 476 -2.33 26.51 11.57
N ASP A 477 -1.56 26.79 12.62
CA ASP A 477 -1.63 26.15 13.94
C ASP A 477 -3.00 26.25 14.65
N TRP A 478 -3.96 26.98 14.06
CA TRP A 478 -5.29 27.28 14.59
C TRP A 478 -6.44 26.56 13.86
N LEU A 479 -6.14 25.63 12.95
CA LEU A 479 -7.18 24.86 12.26
C LEU A 479 -7.58 23.60 13.07
N PRO A 480 -8.89 23.32 13.21
CA PRO A 480 -9.46 22.14 13.87
C PRO A 480 -9.04 20.86 13.15
N TYR A 481 -7.86 20.35 13.46
CA TYR A 481 -7.26 19.27 12.70
C TYR A 481 -7.95 17.93 13.01
N TYR A 482 -8.45 17.28 11.95
CA TYR A 482 -8.90 15.88 11.93
C TYR A 482 -8.09 15.16 10.83
N GLY A 483 -6.76 15.12 11.00
CA GLY A 483 -5.86 14.37 10.14
C GLY A 483 -5.20 15.11 8.96
N TYR A 484 -4.39 14.34 8.23
CA TYR A 484 -3.30 14.72 7.31
C TYR A 484 -3.72 15.46 6.03
N THR A 485 -3.93 16.79 6.08
CA THR A 485 -4.06 17.59 4.84
C THR A 485 -3.11 18.79 4.81
N ARG A 486 -2.36 18.93 3.70
CA ARG A 486 -1.43 20.06 3.46
C ARG A 486 -2.15 21.33 2.97
N LYS A 487 -3.36 21.18 2.45
CA LYS A 487 -4.18 22.24 1.85
C LYS A 487 -5.66 21.97 2.17
N SER A 488 -6.34 23.02 2.64
CA SER A 488 -7.77 23.01 2.96
C SER A 488 -8.44 24.20 2.29
N TRP A 489 -9.76 24.17 2.15
CA TRP A 489 -10.55 25.29 1.64
C TRP A 489 -11.54 25.73 2.70
N TYR A 490 -11.66 27.04 2.93
CA TYR A 490 -12.57 27.59 3.93
C TYR A 490 -13.62 28.49 3.25
N LEU A 491 -14.89 28.12 3.40
CA LEU A 491 -16.02 28.89 2.90
C LEU A 491 -16.83 29.44 4.08
N PRO A 492 -16.96 30.77 4.24
CA PRO A 492 -17.78 31.34 5.30
C PRO A 492 -19.22 30.80 5.29
N ALA A 493 -19.74 30.47 6.46
CA ALA A 493 -21.07 29.90 6.65
C ALA A 493 -21.67 30.41 7.98
N PRO A 494 -23.01 30.33 8.16
CA PRO A 494 -23.65 30.69 9.42
C PRO A 494 -23.20 29.80 10.58
N GLU A 495 -23.15 30.36 11.78
CA GLU A 495 -22.73 29.66 13.00
C GLU A 495 -23.55 28.41 13.28
N VAL A 496 -22.87 27.34 13.72
CA VAL A 496 -23.47 26.11 14.23
C VAL A 496 -23.50 26.12 15.75
N SER A 497 -24.63 25.69 16.33
CA SER A 497 -24.83 25.57 17.77
C SER A 497 -25.40 24.18 18.10
N PRO A 498 -24.55 23.18 18.35
CA PRO A 498 -24.96 21.84 18.78
C PRO A 498 -25.78 21.87 20.07
N LYS A 499 -26.70 20.91 20.25
CA LYS A 499 -27.55 20.84 21.46
C LYS A 499 -26.74 20.50 22.71
N ALA A 500 -25.70 19.69 22.55
CA ALA A 500 -24.75 19.37 23.61
C ALA A 500 -23.40 20.08 23.33
N PRO A 501 -23.27 21.39 23.64
CA PRO A 501 -22.08 22.15 23.31
C PRO A 501 -20.84 21.66 24.07
N LEU A 502 -19.67 22.01 23.53
CA LEU A 502 -18.40 21.85 24.24
C LEU A 502 -18.34 22.87 25.39
N GLU A 503 -18.15 22.37 26.60
CA GLU A 503 -17.96 23.16 27.80
C GLU A 503 -16.54 22.93 28.34
N VAL A 504 -15.75 23.99 28.41
CA VAL A 504 -14.38 23.96 28.96
C VAL A 504 -14.34 24.87 30.19
N GLN A 505 -13.94 24.33 31.33
CA GLN A 505 -13.84 25.05 32.59
C GLN A 505 -12.44 24.93 33.17
N LEU A 506 -11.83 26.06 33.51
CA LEU A 506 -10.60 26.11 34.31
C LEU A 506 -10.99 26.00 35.79
N LEU A 507 -10.68 24.86 36.41
CA LEU A 507 -11.01 24.58 37.81
C LEU A 507 -10.06 25.28 38.80
N SER A 508 -8.78 25.35 38.46
CA SER A 508 -7.76 25.93 39.34
C SER A 508 -6.56 26.42 38.55
N ARG A 509 -5.98 27.55 38.97
CA ARG A 509 -4.67 28.05 38.54
C ARG A 509 -3.83 28.34 39.79
N GLN A 510 -2.70 27.67 39.95
CA GLN A 510 -1.84 27.80 41.13
C GLN A 510 -0.37 27.87 40.73
N GLU A 511 0.37 28.80 41.31
CA GLU A 511 1.84 28.77 41.26
C GLU A 511 2.37 27.74 42.24
N THR A 512 3.26 26.87 41.77
CA THR A 512 3.91 25.87 42.62
C THR A 512 5.13 26.47 43.33
N GLN A 513 5.62 25.78 44.35
CA GLN A 513 6.82 26.17 45.08
C GLN A 513 8.08 26.22 44.20
N TRP A 514 8.06 25.57 43.03
CA TRP A 514 9.18 25.53 42.09
C TRP A 514 9.09 26.62 41.00
N GLY A 515 8.10 27.51 41.07
CA GLY A 515 7.89 28.60 40.11
C GLY A 515 7.22 28.16 38.80
N THR A 516 6.63 26.96 38.76
CA THR A 516 5.76 26.52 37.65
C THR A 516 4.31 26.94 37.91
N VAL A 517 3.52 27.04 36.85
CA VAL A 517 2.07 27.33 36.93
C VAL A 517 1.31 26.05 36.60
N LYS A 518 0.57 25.52 37.58
CA LYS A 518 -0.30 24.35 37.41
C LYS A 518 -1.75 24.79 37.17
N MET A 519 -2.33 24.29 36.09
CA MET A 519 -3.72 24.56 35.69
C MET A 519 -4.49 23.24 35.58
N SER A 520 -5.70 23.21 36.13
CA SER A 520 -6.59 22.03 36.08
C SER A 520 -7.86 22.36 35.32
N PHE A 521 -8.28 21.45 34.44
CA PHE A 521 -9.40 21.64 33.53
C PHE A 521 -10.46 20.56 33.70
N GLU A 522 -11.69 20.97 33.43
CA GLU A 522 -12.84 20.08 33.25
C GLU A 522 -13.46 20.36 31.88
N VAL A 523 -13.60 19.31 31.08
CA VAL A 523 -14.10 19.37 29.71
C VAL A 523 -15.26 18.41 29.53
N LYS A 524 -16.37 18.93 29.04
CA LYS A 524 -17.57 18.16 28.70
C LYS A 524 -17.93 18.43 27.25
N GLY A 525 -18.19 17.38 26.48
CA GLY A 525 -18.49 17.53 25.05
C GLY A 525 -18.93 16.21 24.42
N PRO A 526 -18.92 16.12 23.07
CA PRO A 526 -19.30 14.93 22.35
C PRO A 526 -18.25 13.81 22.47
N SER A 527 -18.61 12.63 21.98
CA SER A 527 -17.79 11.42 22.01
C SER A 527 -16.41 11.54 21.38
N HIS A 528 -16.17 12.51 20.50
CA HIS A 528 -14.90 12.70 19.80
C HIS A 528 -14.42 14.13 20.01
N MET A 529 -13.29 14.29 20.70
CA MET A 529 -12.66 15.58 20.97
C MET A 529 -11.16 15.53 20.70
N SER A 530 -10.60 16.64 20.26
CA SER A 530 -9.17 16.81 20.01
C SER A 530 -8.64 17.95 20.85
N LEU A 531 -7.57 17.73 21.60
CA LEU A 531 -6.90 18.73 22.42
C LEU A 531 -5.52 19.05 21.85
N TYR A 532 -5.24 20.33 21.67
CA TYR A 532 -3.97 20.87 21.24
C TYR A 532 -3.43 21.79 22.33
N LEU A 533 -2.14 21.62 22.65
CA LEU A 533 -1.45 22.46 23.61
C LEU A 533 -0.25 23.14 22.92
N HIS A 534 -0.21 24.47 23.00
CA HIS A 534 0.88 25.25 22.44
C HIS A 534 1.46 26.21 23.49
N PRO A 535 2.57 25.83 24.16
CA PRO A 535 3.32 26.74 25.02
C PRO A 535 3.87 27.92 24.20
N HIS A 536 3.71 29.14 24.71
CA HIS A 536 4.19 30.34 24.01
C HIS A 536 5.71 30.51 24.13
N ALA A 537 6.27 31.42 23.33
CA ALA A 537 7.69 31.74 23.40
C ALA A 537 8.09 32.17 24.84
N GLY A 538 9.04 31.45 25.43
CA GLY A 538 9.43 31.67 26.83
C GLY A 538 8.64 30.85 27.85
N ALA A 539 7.79 29.92 27.43
CA ALA A 539 7.16 28.93 28.31
C ALA A 539 7.42 27.51 27.80
N SER A 540 7.60 26.56 28.71
CA SER A 540 7.73 25.14 28.35
C SER A 540 6.79 24.26 29.18
N LEU A 541 6.28 23.19 28.57
CA LEU A 541 5.51 22.17 29.27
C LEU A 541 6.46 21.37 30.16
N SER A 542 6.26 21.44 31.48
CA SER A 542 7.07 20.70 32.46
C SER A 542 6.51 19.30 32.71
N SER A 543 5.21 19.24 33.01
CA SER A 543 4.51 17.98 33.25
C SER A 543 3.00 18.18 33.03
N TRP A 544 2.25 17.10 32.86
CA TRP A 544 0.80 17.14 32.68
C TRP A 544 0.20 15.75 32.86
N SER A 545 -1.12 15.61 32.69
CA SER A 545 -1.83 14.34 32.87
C SER A 545 -1.51 13.26 31.83
N PHE A 546 -0.84 13.60 30.73
CA PHE A 546 -0.59 12.70 29.61
C PHE A 546 0.92 12.49 29.37
N ASN A 547 1.28 11.64 28.40
CA ASN A 547 2.67 11.36 28.03
C ASN A 547 3.23 12.46 27.07
N ASP A 548 4.42 12.27 26.49
CA ASP A 548 5.28 13.29 25.84
C ASP A 548 4.73 14.07 24.61
N TRP A 549 3.43 14.04 24.31
CA TRP A 549 2.85 14.54 23.06
C TRP A 549 1.88 15.70 23.27
N ASN A 550 2.13 16.89 22.72
CA ASN A 550 1.27 18.08 22.86
C ASN A 550 -0.12 18.01 22.19
N PHE A 551 -0.56 16.83 21.78
CA PHE A 551 -1.83 16.56 21.13
C PHE A 551 -2.49 15.31 21.73
N VAL A 552 -3.78 15.41 22.03
CA VAL A 552 -4.58 14.29 22.54
C VAL A 552 -5.84 14.15 21.70
N PHE A 553 -6.07 12.96 21.16
CA PHE A 553 -7.37 12.59 20.61
C PHE A 553 -8.14 11.82 21.70
N TYR A 554 -9.24 12.39 22.17
CA TYR A 554 -10.07 11.82 23.22
C TYR A 554 -11.36 11.27 22.61
N THR A 555 -11.56 9.96 22.73
CA THR A 555 -12.77 9.28 22.28
C THR A 555 -13.42 8.51 23.42
N HIS A 556 -14.74 8.56 23.53
CA HIS A 556 -15.48 7.88 24.59
C HIS A 556 -16.86 7.38 24.15
N GLY A 557 -17.40 6.41 24.91
CA GLY A 557 -18.77 5.91 24.75
C GLY A 557 -19.84 6.88 25.29
N LEU A 558 -21.12 6.49 25.22
CA LEU A 558 -22.25 7.38 25.58
C LEU A 558 -22.25 7.80 27.06
N ASP A 559 -21.86 6.90 27.98
CA ASP A 559 -21.81 7.15 29.43
C ASP A 559 -20.37 7.37 29.91
N ALA A 560 -19.74 8.47 29.48
CA ALA A 560 -18.41 8.83 29.95
C ALA A 560 -18.46 9.88 31.07
N PRO A 561 -17.58 9.79 32.08
CA PRO A 561 -17.41 10.86 33.04
C PRO A 561 -16.83 12.10 32.37
N VAL A 562 -17.00 13.26 33.03
CA VAL A 562 -16.43 14.52 32.56
C VAL A 562 -14.91 14.40 32.47
N TRP A 563 -14.32 14.89 31.37
CA TRP A 563 -12.90 14.75 31.12
C TRP A 563 -12.12 15.76 31.97
N ARG A 564 -11.36 15.26 32.95
CA ARG A 564 -10.54 16.08 33.84
C ARG A 564 -9.06 15.82 33.60
N PHE A 565 -8.29 16.88 33.40
CA PHE A 565 -6.83 16.83 33.27
C PHE A 565 -6.18 18.09 33.82
N TRP A 566 -4.86 18.05 33.98
CA TRP A 566 -4.06 19.18 34.44
C TRP A 566 -2.78 19.31 33.60
N ILE A 567 -2.29 20.54 33.50
CA ILE A 567 -1.02 20.90 32.85
C ILE A 567 -0.17 21.73 33.80
N GLU A 568 1.14 21.64 33.64
CA GLU A 568 2.12 22.39 34.41
C GLU A 568 3.13 23.04 33.46
N ILE A 569 3.12 24.37 33.44
CA ILE A 569 3.95 25.19 32.55
C ILE A 569 5.07 25.84 33.35
N LEU A 570 6.29 25.77 32.84
CA LEU A 570 7.46 26.46 33.35
C LEU A 570 7.64 27.79 32.57
N PRO A 571 7.44 28.95 33.21
CA PRO A 571 7.83 30.23 32.63
C PRO A 571 9.36 30.40 32.67
N LEU A 572 10.01 30.60 31.53
CA LEU A 572 11.43 30.93 31.45
C LEU A 572 11.61 32.39 31.90
N LYS A 573 12.42 32.59 32.96
CA LYS A 573 12.73 33.89 33.56
C LYS A 573 13.46 34.88 32.63
N SER A 574 13.70 34.56 31.37
CA SER A 574 14.47 35.39 30.44
C SER A 574 13.63 35.88 29.25
N SER A 575 13.52 37.21 29.19
CA SER A 575 13.12 38.08 28.06
C SER A 575 11.66 38.54 28.02
N ASN A 576 11.50 39.88 27.95
CA ASN A 576 10.49 40.75 27.32
C ASN A 576 9.17 40.19 26.77
N VAL A 577 8.57 39.15 27.36
CA VAL A 577 7.21 38.72 27.02
C VAL A 577 6.23 39.71 27.65
N SER A 578 5.36 40.30 26.83
CA SER A 578 4.33 41.20 27.33
C SER A 578 3.36 40.40 28.21
N PRO A 579 2.86 40.96 29.33
CA PRO A 579 1.86 40.28 30.17
C PRO A 579 0.56 39.94 29.42
N ASP A 580 0.38 40.47 28.21
CA ASP A 580 -0.78 40.25 27.34
C ASP A 580 -0.68 38.98 26.46
N GLU A 581 0.51 38.38 26.28
CA GLU A 581 0.68 37.21 25.39
C GLU A 581 0.22 35.88 26.03
N GLY A 582 0.13 35.79 27.36
CA GLY A 582 -0.17 34.53 28.05
C GLY A 582 0.96 33.49 27.97
N LEU A 583 0.89 32.47 28.82
CA LEU A 583 1.88 31.40 28.93
C LEU A 583 1.62 30.25 27.94
N VAL A 584 0.36 29.97 27.66
CA VAL A 584 -0.03 28.80 26.85
C VAL A 584 -1.36 29.01 26.14
N SER A 585 -1.45 28.50 24.91
CA SER A 585 -2.71 28.33 24.20
C SER A 585 -3.20 26.88 24.35
N LEU A 586 -4.43 26.73 24.81
CA LEU A 586 -5.17 25.47 24.92
C LEU A 586 -6.31 25.49 23.92
N ALA A 587 -6.28 24.63 22.90
CA ALA A 587 -7.34 24.52 21.92
C ALA A 587 -8.02 23.15 22.00
N ILE A 588 -9.35 23.15 22.11
CA ILE A 588 -10.16 21.93 22.12
C ILE A 588 -11.14 22.00 20.96
N THR A 589 -11.14 20.95 20.14
CA THR A 589 -12.10 20.75 19.06
C THR A 589 -13.06 19.63 19.45
N ALA A 590 -14.35 19.89 19.37
CA ALA A 590 -15.41 18.90 19.52
C ALA A 590 -15.93 18.50 18.14
N HIS A 591 -15.99 17.20 17.88
CA HIS A 591 -16.47 16.63 16.61
C HIS A 591 -17.80 15.90 16.82
N TYR A 592 -18.86 16.41 16.20
CA TYR A 592 -20.21 15.85 16.30
C TYR A 592 -20.45 14.90 15.12
N LEU A 593 -20.00 13.65 15.28
CA LEU A 593 -20.02 12.65 14.21
C LEU A 593 -21.35 11.91 14.08
N SER A 594 -22.22 11.95 15.10
CA SER A 594 -23.47 11.19 15.14
C SER A 594 -24.63 12.01 15.70
N GLY A 595 -25.85 11.53 15.44
CA GLY A 595 -27.08 12.17 15.90
C GLY A 595 -27.47 13.44 15.13
N SER A 596 -28.41 14.22 15.69
CA SER A 596 -28.88 15.46 15.06
C SER A 596 -27.81 16.56 15.03
N ASP A 597 -26.88 16.51 15.99
CA ASP A 597 -25.88 17.56 16.20
C ASP A 597 -24.73 17.49 15.19
N GLY A 598 -24.63 16.42 14.41
CA GLY A 598 -23.68 16.30 13.30
C GLY A 598 -24.17 16.87 11.97
N ARG A 599 -25.36 17.48 11.92
CA ARG A 599 -26.01 17.93 10.68
C ARG A 599 -26.49 19.38 10.77
N SER A 600 -26.38 20.12 9.69
CA SER A 600 -27.04 21.42 9.52
C SER A 600 -27.57 21.58 8.11
N GLU A 601 -28.58 22.44 7.94
CA GLU A 601 -29.18 22.74 6.63
C GLU A 601 -28.15 23.31 5.64
N THR A 602 -27.25 24.19 6.10
CA THR A 602 -26.16 24.72 5.27
C THR A 602 -25.21 23.63 4.81
N LEU A 603 -24.85 22.69 5.69
CA LEU A 603 -23.97 21.58 5.34
C LEU A 603 -24.66 20.64 4.34
N GLU A 604 -25.89 20.23 4.62
CA GLU A 604 -26.65 19.33 3.74
C GLU A 604 -26.93 19.94 2.36
N SER A 605 -27.30 21.22 2.30
CA SER A 605 -27.51 21.94 1.03
C SER A 605 -26.22 22.06 0.24
N PHE A 606 -25.08 22.26 0.91
CA PHE A 606 -23.77 22.27 0.25
C PHE A 606 -23.38 20.90 -0.30
N LEU A 607 -23.58 19.83 0.48
CA LEU A 607 -23.23 18.47 0.06
C LEU A 607 -23.98 18.00 -1.18
N LYS A 608 -25.25 18.41 -1.35
CA LYS A 608 -26.08 18.11 -2.53
C LYS A 608 -25.51 18.67 -3.84
N ARG A 609 -24.55 19.60 -3.78
CA ARG A 609 -23.91 20.21 -4.95
C ARG A 609 -22.77 19.36 -5.52
N PHE A 610 -22.26 18.39 -4.75
CA PHE A 610 -21.22 17.51 -5.25
C PHE A 610 -21.74 16.56 -6.33
N PRO A 611 -20.95 16.29 -7.37
CA PRO A 611 -21.27 15.26 -8.36
C PRO A 611 -21.45 13.87 -7.72
N ALA A 612 -22.25 13.01 -8.34
CA ALA A 612 -22.54 11.66 -7.82
C ALA A 612 -21.32 10.75 -7.62
N TRP A 613 -20.20 11.01 -8.32
CA TRP A 613 -18.95 10.27 -8.18
C TRP A 613 -18.07 10.78 -7.03
N VAL A 614 -18.53 11.78 -6.27
CA VAL A 614 -17.89 12.25 -5.04
C VAL A 614 -18.54 11.58 -3.84
N PHE A 615 -17.72 11.02 -2.96
CA PHE A 615 -18.13 10.58 -1.63
C PHE A 615 -17.67 11.61 -0.62
N SER A 616 -18.62 12.27 0.04
CA SER A 616 -18.36 13.29 1.06
C SER A 616 -18.64 12.76 2.46
N SER A 617 -17.59 12.68 3.30
CA SER A 617 -17.78 12.55 4.74
C SER A 617 -17.89 13.93 5.35
N SER A 618 -18.84 14.15 6.25
CA SER A 618 -19.17 15.49 6.70
C SER A 618 -19.79 15.58 8.08
N TRP A 619 -19.27 16.45 8.92
CA TRP A 619 -19.76 16.56 10.29
C TRP A 619 -19.71 18.01 10.77
N ILE A 620 -20.36 18.27 11.90
CA ILE A 620 -20.28 19.54 12.59
C ILE A 620 -19.11 19.51 13.57
N SER A 621 -18.47 20.65 13.79
CA SER A 621 -17.51 20.80 14.87
C SER A 621 -17.58 22.16 15.53
N THR A 622 -17.13 22.22 16.77
CA THR A 622 -16.87 23.48 17.48
C THR A 622 -15.43 23.48 17.94
N TYR A 623 -14.74 24.60 17.77
CA TYR A 623 -13.34 24.78 18.17
C TYR A 623 -13.28 25.93 19.17
N HIS A 624 -12.66 25.70 20.31
CA HIS A 624 -12.48 26.70 21.34
C HIS A 624 -11.00 26.80 21.69
N MET A 625 -10.45 27.99 21.57
CA MET A 625 -9.06 28.28 21.91
C MET A 625 -9.01 29.27 23.05
N TYR A 626 -8.29 28.90 24.10
CA TYR A 626 -8.10 29.70 25.30
C TYR A 626 -6.62 30.01 25.47
N THR A 627 -6.31 31.29 25.69
CA THR A 627 -4.97 31.74 26.10
C THR A 627 -4.96 31.91 27.62
N TYR A 628 -3.96 31.36 28.33
CA TYR A 628 -3.86 31.39 29.80
C TYR A 628 -2.58 31.98 30.34
#